data_AF-A0A833FZ87-F1
#
_entry.id   AF-A0A833FZ87-F1
#
_cell.length_a   1.000
_cell.length_b   1.000
_cell.length_c   1.000
_cell.angle_alpha   90.00
_cell.angle_beta   90.00
_cell.angle_gamma   90.00
#
_symmetry.space_group_name_H-M   'P 1'
#
loop_
_entity.id
_entity.type
_entity.pdbx_description
1 polymer ?
#
loop_
_entity_poly.entity_id
_entity_poly.type
_entity_poly.pdbx_seq_one_letter_code
_entity_poly.pdbx_strand_id
1 'polypeptide(L)'
;MLFNTRFRRAGLALLTAAALGLSAPNASAGEAPSSIVLFSGVDAAPDVIYAYQGIVIALNKDLGRDGFLLKLYSSYVGYEYDTSAVPGGVVDGDGWQGDVMLGYKKGFNHSYAAIFAGVDVQNHRLTPDDPANPVRGTEVGFKIGLDYETLMGLPFYFGANGIYSTAFNTYWARVRAGLPVGHNIIIGPEALALGNDGFDAQRLGGFLRLDT
;
A
#
# COMPACT_ATOMS: atom_id res chain seq x y z
N MET A 1 -32.97 1.84 -11.72
CA MET A 1 -33.30 2.30 -10.36
C MET A 1 -31.97 2.55 -9.67
N LEU A 2 -31.55 3.82 -9.56
CA LEU A 2 -30.28 4.19 -8.90
C LEU A 2 -30.49 4.14 -7.39
N PHE A 3 -29.82 3.22 -6.70
CA PHE A 3 -29.66 3.33 -5.25
C PHE A 3 -28.44 4.19 -4.95
N ASN A 4 -28.74 5.41 -4.55
CA ASN A 4 -27.82 6.44 -4.11
C ASN A 4 -27.51 6.21 -2.63
N THR A 5 -26.58 5.32 -2.32
CA THR A 5 -26.08 5.13 -0.95
C THR A 5 -25.10 6.26 -0.65
N ARG A 6 -25.64 7.36 -0.12
CA ARG A 6 -24.83 8.42 0.48
C ARG A 6 -24.17 7.87 1.74
N PHE A 7 -22.91 7.46 1.63
CA PHE A 7 -22.02 7.30 2.78
C PHE A 7 -21.95 8.64 3.51
N ARG A 8 -22.76 8.79 4.56
CA ARG A 8 -22.72 9.95 5.45
C ARG A 8 -21.56 9.73 6.41
N ARG A 9 -20.48 10.48 6.18
CA ARG A 9 -19.44 10.85 7.16
C ARG A 9 -18.74 9.67 7.85
N ALA A 10 -17.87 8.97 7.13
CA ALA A 10 -16.64 8.51 7.77
C ALA A 10 -15.79 9.76 8.05
N GLY A 11 -15.54 10.03 9.32
CA GLY A 11 -14.82 11.21 9.78
C GLY A 11 -13.45 11.32 9.12
N LEU A 12 -13.11 12.53 8.68
CA LEU A 12 -11.78 12.88 8.22
C LEU A 12 -10.81 12.69 9.40
N ALA A 13 -10.09 11.57 9.41
CA ALA A 13 -8.99 11.34 10.32
C ALA A 13 -7.70 11.17 9.52
N LEU A 14 -6.79 12.12 9.74
CA LEU A 14 -5.41 12.01 9.31
C LEU A 14 -4.75 10.89 10.09
N LEU A 15 -4.27 9.88 9.37
CA LEU A 15 -3.24 8.98 9.83
C LEU A 15 -2.41 8.59 8.61
N THR A 16 -1.18 9.08 8.63
CA THR A 16 -0.17 8.90 7.61
C THR A 16 0.29 7.45 7.62
N ALA A 17 -0.16 6.66 6.64
CA ALA A 17 0.39 5.33 6.41
C ALA A 17 1.81 5.48 5.85
N ALA A 18 2.82 5.15 6.67
CA ALA A 18 4.18 4.98 6.20
C ALA A 18 4.31 3.68 5.39
N ALA A 19 3.61 3.57 4.25
CA ALA A 19 3.93 2.53 3.27
C ALA A 19 5.37 2.81 2.83
N LEU A 20 6.31 2.02 3.33
CA LEU A 20 7.66 2.05 2.81
C LEU A 20 7.53 1.57 1.36
N GLY A 21 7.75 2.48 0.42
CA GLY A 21 8.18 2.07 -0.92
C GLY A 21 9.47 1.28 -0.78
N LEU A 22 9.93 0.62 -1.84
CA LEU A 22 11.31 0.12 -1.85
C LEU A 22 12.25 1.32 -1.63
N SER A 23 12.63 1.64 -0.40
CA SER A 23 13.76 2.52 -0.18
C SER A 23 14.98 1.70 -0.59
N ALA A 24 15.38 1.83 -1.86
CA ALA A 24 16.68 1.34 -2.29
C ALA A 24 17.70 2.11 -1.45
N PRO A 25 18.53 1.44 -0.64
CA PRO A 25 19.62 2.15 0.03
C PRO A 25 20.48 2.79 -1.05
N ASN A 26 20.87 4.05 -0.84
CA ASN A 26 21.94 4.62 -1.65
C ASN A 26 23.18 3.80 -1.33
N ALA A 27 23.64 2.99 -2.28
CA ALA A 27 24.89 2.27 -2.11
C ALA A 27 26.02 3.29 -1.99
N SER A 28 26.47 3.53 -0.76
CA SER A 28 27.77 4.13 -0.50
C SER A 28 28.83 3.21 -1.10
N ALA A 29 29.84 3.79 -1.74
CA ALA A 29 30.97 3.02 -2.28
C ALA A 29 31.67 2.27 -1.13
N GLY A 30 31.34 0.99 -0.94
CA GLY A 30 31.87 0.13 0.12
C GLY A 30 30.84 -0.74 0.85
N GLU A 31 29.54 -0.51 0.65
CA GLU A 31 28.49 -1.31 1.29
C GLU A 31 28.18 -2.57 0.46
N ALA A 32 28.04 -3.73 1.12
CA ALA A 32 27.71 -4.97 0.43
C ALA A 32 26.36 -4.83 -0.28
N PRO A 33 26.21 -5.34 -1.52
CA PRO A 33 24.96 -5.20 -2.26
C PRO A 33 23.81 -5.82 -1.45
N SER A 34 22.84 -4.99 -1.08
CA SER A 34 21.63 -5.49 -0.44
C SER A 34 20.83 -6.29 -1.46
N SER A 35 20.42 -7.50 -1.10
CA SER A 35 19.61 -8.38 -1.95
C SER A 35 18.16 -8.46 -1.48
N ILE A 36 17.85 -7.94 -0.30
CA ILE A 36 16.55 -8.08 0.36
C ILE A 36 16.17 -6.74 1.00
N VAL A 37 14.95 -6.29 0.74
CA VAL A 37 14.30 -5.22 1.48
C VAL A 37 13.13 -5.81 2.25
N LEU A 38 13.09 -5.55 3.56
CA LEU A 38 11.91 -5.81 4.37
C LEU A 38 11.20 -4.48 4.63
N PHE A 39 9.88 -4.51 4.59
CA PHE A 39 9.07 -3.36 4.95
C PHE A 39 7.86 -3.78 5.78
N SER A 40 7.40 -2.87 6.63
CA SER A 40 6.18 -3.04 7.41
C SER A 40 5.59 -1.68 7.77
N GLY A 41 4.34 -1.66 8.18
CA GLY A 41 3.72 -0.44 8.66
C GLY A 41 2.29 -0.67 9.15
N VAL A 42 1.73 0.41 9.70
CA VAL A 42 0.38 0.47 10.24
C VAL A 42 -0.30 1.72 9.68
N ASP A 43 -1.58 1.59 9.37
CA ASP A 43 -2.52 2.66 9.04
C ASP A 43 -3.71 2.49 10.00
N ALA A 44 -4.12 3.57 10.67
CA ALA A 44 -5.26 3.53 11.57
C ALA A 44 -6.20 4.66 11.21
N ALA A 45 -7.49 4.50 11.43
CA ALA A 45 -8.49 5.53 11.33
C ALA A 45 -9.55 5.24 12.41
N PRO A 46 -10.51 6.14 12.66
CA PRO A 46 -11.71 5.79 13.41
C PRO A 46 -12.26 4.48 12.87
N ASP A 47 -12.45 3.53 13.78
CA ASP A 47 -13.10 2.27 13.50
C ASP A 47 -12.35 1.38 12.49
N VAL A 48 -11.06 1.66 12.20
CA VAL A 48 -10.24 0.87 11.27
C VAL A 48 -8.78 0.79 11.76
N ILE A 49 -8.21 -0.41 11.75
CA ILE A 49 -6.77 -0.62 11.86
C ILE A 49 -6.28 -1.55 10.76
N TYR A 50 -5.18 -1.18 10.12
CA TYR A 50 -4.55 -1.93 9.04
C TYR A 50 -3.07 -2.07 9.35
N ALA A 51 -2.56 -3.30 9.32
CA ALA A 51 -1.15 -3.60 9.49
C ALA A 51 -0.65 -4.42 8.32
N TYR A 52 0.56 -4.17 7.84
CA TYR A 52 1.13 -4.90 6.74
C TYR A 52 2.62 -5.11 6.88
N GLN A 53 3.10 -6.10 6.15
CA GLN A 53 4.51 -6.41 5.99
C GLN A 53 4.77 -6.94 4.59
N GLY A 54 6.01 -6.80 4.14
CA GLY A 54 6.43 -7.41 2.89
C GLY A 54 7.94 -7.50 2.76
N ILE A 55 8.34 -8.26 1.75
CA ILE A 55 9.71 -8.58 1.45
C ILE A 55 9.90 -8.43 -0.06
N VAL A 56 10.97 -7.77 -0.48
CA VAL A 56 11.38 -7.72 -1.87
C VAL A 56 12.79 -8.28 -2.00
N ILE A 57 12.95 -9.26 -2.89
CA ILE A 57 14.18 -10.01 -3.09
C ILE A 57 14.67 -9.76 -4.50
N ALA A 58 15.89 -9.26 -4.64
CA ALA A 58 16.58 -9.13 -5.92
C ALA A 58 17.14 -10.48 -6.36
N LEU A 59 16.63 -11.03 -7.47
CA LEU A 59 17.03 -12.36 -7.95
C LEU A 59 18.46 -12.38 -8.50
N ASN A 60 18.97 -11.22 -8.91
CA ASN A 60 20.37 -10.98 -9.27
C ASN A 60 21.28 -10.70 -8.05
N LYS A 61 20.74 -10.76 -6.82
CA LYS A 61 21.43 -10.47 -5.55
C LYS A 61 21.92 -9.03 -5.37
N ASP A 62 21.41 -8.09 -6.17
CA ASP A 62 21.82 -6.68 -6.10
C ASP A 62 20.62 -5.76 -6.37
N LEU A 63 20.03 -5.23 -5.29
CA LEU A 63 18.96 -4.23 -5.34
C LEU A 63 19.43 -2.88 -5.86
N GLY A 64 20.72 -2.63 -6.05
CA GLY A 64 21.23 -1.42 -6.70
C GLY A 64 21.08 -1.47 -8.23
N ARG A 65 20.95 -2.67 -8.81
CA ARG A 65 20.96 -2.86 -10.27
C ARG A 65 19.57 -3.12 -10.85
N ASP A 66 19.48 -2.99 -12.17
CA ASP A 66 18.35 -3.51 -12.94
C ASP A 66 18.25 -5.02 -12.78
N GLY A 67 17.02 -5.52 -12.70
CA GLY A 67 16.82 -6.96 -12.63
C GLY A 67 15.44 -7.39 -12.13
N PHE A 68 15.26 -8.70 -12.11
CA PHE A 68 14.05 -9.32 -11.61
C PHE A 68 13.99 -9.29 -10.09
N LEU A 69 12.78 -9.07 -9.59
CA LEU A 69 12.45 -9.00 -8.17
C LEU A 69 11.36 -10.04 -7.84
N LEU A 70 11.44 -10.65 -6.67
CA LEU A 70 10.31 -11.36 -6.05
C LEU A 70 9.76 -10.49 -4.92
N LYS A 71 8.46 -10.26 -4.88
CA LYS A 71 7.76 -9.51 -3.83
C LYS A 71 6.77 -10.42 -3.12
N LEU A 72 6.85 -10.44 -1.79
CA LEU A 72 5.89 -11.07 -0.89
C LEU A 72 5.25 -9.98 -0.05
N TYR A 73 3.95 -10.05 0.15
CA TYR A 73 3.22 -9.10 0.98
C TYR A 73 2.12 -9.80 1.75
N SER A 74 1.87 -9.32 2.97
CA SER A 74 0.74 -9.76 3.76
C SER A 74 0.23 -8.61 4.62
N SER A 75 -1.08 -8.60 4.86
CA SER A 75 -1.71 -7.62 5.73
C SER A 75 -2.85 -8.20 6.54
N TYR A 76 -3.23 -7.46 7.56
CA TYR A 76 -4.41 -7.66 8.38
C TYR A 76 -5.17 -6.35 8.49
N VAL A 77 -6.50 -6.42 8.43
CA VAL A 77 -7.40 -5.29 8.67
C VAL A 77 -8.43 -5.69 9.72
N GLY A 78 -8.71 -4.78 10.65
CA GLY A 78 -9.91 -4.81 11.48
C GLY A 78 -10.69 -3.53 11.25
N TYR A 79 -12.00 -3.61 11.11
CA TYR A 79 -12.86 -2.47 10.85
C TYR A 79 -14.28 -2.65 11.40
N GLU A 80 -14.98 -1.55 11.65
CA GLU A 80 -16.41 -1.54 11.98
C GLU A 80 -17.15 -0.65 10.99
N TYR A 81 -18.38 -1.03 10.62
CA TYR A 81 -19.24 -0.19 9.80
C TYR A 81 -20.72 -0.33 10.14
N ASP A 82 -21.46 0.77 9.95
CA ASP A 82 -22.91 0.80 10.09
C ASP A 82 -23.61 0.35 8.80
N THR A 83 -24.63 -0.50 8.93
CA THR A 83 -25.47 -0.94 7.82
C THR A 83 -26.87 -1.32 8.30
N SER A 84 -27.90 -0.98 7.52
CA SER A 84 -29.26 -1.43 7.79
C SER A 84 -29.54 -2.87 7.36
N ALA A 85 -28.54 -3.56 6.76
CA ALA A 85 -28.68 -4.91 6.23
C ALA A 85 -28.67 -6.00 7.31
N VAL A 86 -28.17 -5.68 8.52
CA VAL A 86 -28.07 -6.62 9.63
C VAL A 86 -28.84 -6.15 10.88
N PRO A 87 -29.36 -7.08 11.71
CA PRO A 87 -29.89 -6.72 13.01
C PRO A 87 -28.83 -6.06 13.90
N GLY A 88 -29.18 -4.97 14.57
CA GLY A 88 -28.24 -4.19 15.40
C GLY A 88 -27.54 -3.05 14.66
N GLY A 89 -27.53 -3.09 13.33
CA GLY A 89 -27.10 -1.94 12.52
C GLY A 89 -25.58 -1.76 12.39
N VAL A 90 -24.78 -2.59 13.06
CA VAL A 90 -23.31 -2.51 13.15
C VAL A 90 -22.72 -3.85 12.75
N VAL A 91 -21.62 -3.82 12.00
CA VAL A 91 -20.85 -5.01 11.59
C VAL A 91 -19.38 -4.81 11.95
N ASP A 92 -18.84 -5.77 12.69
CA ASP A 92 -17.41 -5.95 12.92
C ASP A 92 -16.82 -6.79 11.77
N GLY A 93 -15.84 -6.23 11.08
CA GLY A 93 -15.11 -6.89 9.99
C GLY A 93 -13.66 -7.13 10.35
N ASP A 94 -13.15 -8.31 10.01
CA ASP A 94 -11.72 -8.59 9.98
C ASP A 94 -11.32 -9.19 8.63
N GLY A 95 -10.08 -8.94 8.21
CA GLY A 95 -9.58 -9.50 6.98
C GLY A 95 -8.08 -9.70 6.97
N TRP A 96 -7.63 -10.61 6.10
CA TRP A 96 -6.22 -10.82 5.81
C TRP A 96 -5.97 -10.87 4.32
N GLN A 97 -4.75 -10.48 3.95
CA GLN A 97 -4.24 -10.55 2.59
C GLN A 97 -2.89 -11.26 2.56
N GLY A 98 -2.64 -12.00 1.49
CA GLY A 98 -1.34 -12.54 1.14
C GLY A 98 -1.14 -12.53 -0.36
N ASP A 99 0.00 -12.02 -0.82
CA ASP A 99 0.36 -12.05 -2.24
C ASP A 99 1.82 -12.42 -2.49
N VAL A 100 2.03 -12.95 -3.69
CA VAL A 100 3.33 -13.25 -4.27
C VAL A 100 3.37 -12.70 -5.69
N MET A 101 4.38 -11.87 -5.98
CA MET A 101 4.52 -11.20 -7.27
C MET A 101 5.95 -11.29 -7.81
N LEU A 102 6.07 -11.50 -9.11
CA LEU A 102 7.30 -11.32 -9.86
C LEU A 102 7.32 -9.89 -10.41
N GLY A 103 8.47 -9.23 -10.33
CA GLY A 103 8.64 -7.90 -10.86
C GLY A 103 9.95 -7.69 -11.60
N TYR A 104 10.06 -6.55 -12.25
CA TYR A 104 11.30 -6.08 -12.87
C TYR A 104 11.55 -4.64 -12.48
N LYS A 105 12.76 -4.36 -11.98
CA LYS A 105 13.21 -3.02 -11.64
C LYS A 105 14.12 -2.48 -12.72
N LYS A 106 13.90 -1.22 -13.07
CA LYS A 106 14.72 -0.42 -13.96
C LYS A 106 15.19 0.85 -13.23
N GLY A 107 16.49 1.03 -13.14
CA GLY A 107 17.13 2.28 -12.74
C GLY A 107 17.24 3.25 -13.90
N PHE A 108 17.09 4.53 -13.57
CA PHE A 108 17.35 5.69 -14.40
C PHE A 108 18.41 6.54 -13.69
N ASN A 109 18.88 7.63 -14.32
CA ASN A 109 19.96 8.45 -13.76
C ASN A 109 19.69 8.91 -12.31
N HIS A 110 18.46 9.34 -12.01
CA HIS A 110 18.10 9.87 -10.70
C HIS A 110 16.77 9.31 -10.17
N SER A 111 16.36 8.13 -10.63
CA SER A 111 15.14 7.46 -10.18
C SER A 111 15.19 5.98 -10.49
N TYR A 112 14.24 5.22 -9.96
CA TYR A 112 13.98 3.87 -10.42
C TYR A 112 12.47 3.66 -10.54
N ALA A 113 12.10 2.67 -11.36
CA ALA A 113 10.75 2.14 -11.41
C ALA A 113 10.80 0.62 -11.27
N ALA A 114 9.77 0.03 -10.65
CA ALA A 114 9.53 -1.40 -10.66
C ALA A 114 8.06 -1.66 -11.01
N ILE A 115 7.84 -2.67 -11.85
CA ILE A 115 6.50 -3.21 -12.11
C ILE A 115 6.44 -4.63 -11.56
N PHE A 116 5.29 -5.00 -11.01
CA PHE A 116 5.04 -6.30 -10.41
C PHE A 116 3.75 -6.90 -10.98
N ALA A 117 3.72 -8.22 -11.11
CA ALA A 117 2.53 -9.00 -11.45
C ALA A 117 2.54 -10.32 -10.68
N GLY A 118 1.38 -10.76 -10.20
CA GLY A 118 1.30 -11.97 -9.40
C GLY A 118 -0.11 -12.35 -8.98
N VAL A 119 -0.19 -13.14 -7.92
CA VAL A 119 -1.44 -13.69 -7.37
C VAL A 119 -1.65 -13.14 -5.96
N ASP A 120 -2.90 -12.83 -5.66
CA ASP A 120 -3.36 -12.27 -4.40
C ASP A 120 -4.50 -13.11 -3.84
N VAL A 121 -4.45 -13.37 -2.54
CA VAL A 121 -5.51 -14.05 -1.79
C VAL A 121 -5.95 -13.13 -0.67
N GLN A 122 -7.25 -12.86 -0.63
CA GLN A 122 -7.87 -12.03 0.41
C GLN A 122 -8.99 -12.80 1.07
N ASN A 123 -9.19 -12.58 2.36
CA ASN A 123 -10.35 -13.09 3.05
C ASN A 123 -10.90 -12.08 4.04
N HIS A 124 -12.21 -11.87 4.03
CA HIS A 124 -12.92 -11.00 4.96
C HIS A 124 -14.00 -11.80 5.73
N ARG A 125 -14.06 -11.61 7.03
CA ARG A 125 -15.08 -12.16 7.93
C ARG A 125 -15.87 -11.01 8.52
N LEU A 126 -17.20 -11.15 8.51
CA LEU A 126 -18.14 -10.15 8.98
C LEU A 126 -18.95 -10.73 10.15
N THR A 127 -19.10 -9.95 11.22
CA THR A 127 -19.88 -10.32 12.42
C THR A 127 -20.79 -9.16 12.83
N PRO A 128 -22.12 -9.32 12.78
CA PRO A 128 -22.85 -10.42 12.15
C PRO A 128 -22.56 -10.51 10.64
N ASP A 129 -22.82 -11.68 10.05
CA ASP A 129 -22.68 -11.85 8.60
C ASP A 129 -23.60 -10.84 7.88
N ASP A 130 -23.04 -10.12 6.90
CA ASP A 130 -23.75 -9.16 6.06
C ASP A 130 -23.76 -9.66 4.61
N PRO A 131 -24.82 -10.37 4.19
CA PRO A 131 -24.94 -10.88 2.83
C PRO A 131 -25.09 -9.80 1.75
N ALA A 132 -25.24 -8.53 2.12
CA ALA A 132 -25.28 -7.42 1.17
C ALA A 132 -23.87 -6.85 0.88
N ASN A 133 -22.86 -7.15 1.71
CA ASN A 133 -21.49 -6.70 1.49
C ASN A 133 -20.79 -7.60 0.45
N PRO A 134 -20.32 -7.05 -0.70
CA PRO A 134 -19.61 -7.83 -1.71
C PRO A 134 -18.21 -8.27 -1.26
N VAL A 135 -17.63 -7.61 -0.27
CA VAL A 135 -16.31 -7.91 0.28
C VAL A 135 -16.46 -8.83 1.49
N ARG A 136 -16.80 -10.09 1.22
CA ARG A 136 -16.95 -11.14 2.24
C ARG A 136 -16.43 -12.48 1.75
N GLY A 137 -15.96 -13.31 2.68
CA GLY A 137 -15.38 -14.61 2.38
C GLY A 137 -13.99 -14.49 1.74
N THR A 138 -13.56 -15.55 1.06
CA THR A 138 -12.25 -15.64 0.42
C THR A 138 -12.35 -15.37 -1.08
N GLU A 139 -11.44 -14.57 -1.61
CA GLU A 139 -11.27 -14.35 -3.05
C GLU A 139 -9.80 -14.46 -3.45
N VAL A 140 -9.57 -15.00 -4.66
CA VAL A 140 -8.24 -15.12 -5.27
C VAL A 140 -8.24 -14.33 -6.56
N GLY A 141 -7.24 -13.50 -6.75
CA GLY A 141 -7.16 -12.59 -7.88
C GLY A 141 -5.76 -12.47 -8.48
N PHE A 142 -5.73 -11.87 -9.66
CA PHE A 142 -4.51 -11.38 -10.27
C PHE A 142 -4.19 -9.98 -9.73
N LYS A 143 -2.93 -9.73 -9.39
CA LYS A 143 -2.48 -8.45 -8.84
C LYS A 143 -1.35 -7.87 -9.68
N ILE A 144 -1.46 -6.58 -9.97
CA ILE A 144 -0.38 -5.77 -10.56
C ILE A 144 0.05 -4.69 -9.58
N GLY A 145 1.32 -4.31 -9.66
CA GLY A 145 1.88 -3.24 -8.85
C GLY A 145 2.87 -2.40 -9.61
N LEU A 146 3.01 -1.14 -9.21
CA LEU A 146 3.99 -0.21 -9.71
C LEU A 146 4.61 0.54 -8.54
N ASP A 147 5.93 0.60 -8.51
CA ASP A 147 6.70 1.42 -7.59
C ASP A 147 7.60 2.37 -8.42
N TYR A 148 7.63 3.65 -8.11
CA TYR A 148 8.50 4.66 -8.69
C TYR A 148 9.03 5.56 -7.59
N GLU A 149 10.32 5.86 -7.63
CA GLU A 149 10.94 6.76 -6.66
C GLU A 149 12.16 7.47 -7.24
N THR A 150 12.31 8.74 -6.89
CA THR A 150 13.54 9.50 -7.18
C THR A 150 14.64 9.14 -6.18
N LEU A 151 15.87 9.07 -6.68
CA LEU A 151 17.06 8.93 -5.83
C LEU A 151 17.28 10.18 -4.98
N MET A 152 18.06 10.01 -3.92
CA MET A 152 18.44 11.10 -3.04
C MET A 152 19.48 12.02 -3.66
N GLY A 153 19.58 13.26 -3.15
CA GLY A 153 20.48 14.29 -3.66
C GLY A 153 19.86 15.20 -4.72
N LEU A 154 18.61 14.95 -5.13
CA LEU A 154 17.83 15.90 -5.92
C LEU A 154 17.23 17.01 -5.05
N PRO A 155 17.02 18.23 -5.58
CA PRO A 155 16.37 19.31 -4.86
C PRO A 155 14.89 19.03 -4.54
N PHE A 156 14.30 18.02 -5.18
CA PHE A 156 12.94 17.56 -4.95
C PHE A 156 12.90 16.04 -4.86
N TYR A 157 12.00 15.54 -4.02
CA TYR A 157 11.65 14.14 -3.90
C TYR A 157 10.31 13.88 -4.55
N PHE A 158 10.22 12.79 -5.30
CA PHE A 158 8.96 12.26 -5.80
C PHE A 158 8.91 10.75 -5.65
N GLY A 159 7.82 10.25 -5.09
CA GLY A 159 7.53 8.82 -5.00
C GLY A 159 6.09 8.54 -5.40
N ALA A 160 5.88 7.50 -6.19
CA ALA A 160 4.57 7.01 -6.57
C ALA A 160 4.54 5.50 -6.44
N ASN A 161 3.54 4.96 -5.76
CA ASN A 161 3.36 3.53 -5.67
C ASN A 161 1.88 3.16 -5.74
N GLY A 162 1.57 2.02 -6.35
CA GLY A 162 0.20 1.58 -6.48
C GLY A 162 0.06 0.10 -6.80
N ILE A 163 -1.08 -0.45 -6.45
CA ILE A 163 -1.48 -1.84 -6.71
C ILE A 163 -2.94 -1.87 -7.17
N TYR A 164 -3.25 -2.87 -7.98
CA TYR A 164 -4.61 -3.26 -8.30
C TYR A 164 -4.69 -4.79 -8.27
N SER A 165 -5.69 -5.32 -7.58
CA SER A 165 -6.01 -6.74 -7.51
C SER A 165 -7.41 -6.97 -8.03
N THR A 166 -7.59 -8.03 -8.81
CA THR A 166 -8.94 -8.46 -9.20
C THR A 166 -9.69 -9.06 -8.01
N ALA A 167 -9.00 -9.45 -6.92
CA ALA A 167 -9.66 -9.89 -5.70
C ALA A 167 -10.39 -8.71 -5.05
N PHE A 168 -11.71 -8.79 -5.01
CA PHE A 168 -12.61 -7.72 -4.55
C PHE A 168 -12.39 -6.38 -5.25
N ASN A 169 -11.81 -6.36 -6.47
CA ASN A 169 -11.38 -5.14 -7.17
C ASN A 169 -10.55 -4.17 -6.31
N THR A 170 -9.70 -4.72 -5.45
CA THR A 170 -8.93 -3.95 -4.46
C THR A 170 -7.87 -3.09 -5.13
N TYR A 171 -7.84 -1.79 -4.83
CA TYR A 171 -6.83 -0.88 -5.31
C TYR A 171 -6.27 -0.02 -4.17
N TRP A 172 -5.00 0.35 -4.30
CA TRP A 172 -4.34 1.30 -3.42
C TRP A 172 -3.29 2.04 -4.24
N ALA A 173 -3.24 3.35 -4.15
CA ALA A 173 -2.28 4.20 -4.84
C ALA A 173 -1.88 5.34 -3.93
N ARG A 174 -0.61 5.72 -3.96
CA ARG A 174 -0.07 6.86 -3.23
C ARG A 174 0.93 7.61 -4.07
N VAL A 175 0.86 8.93 -3.98
CA VAL A 175 1.87 9.85 -4.49
C VAL A 175 2.40 10.72 -3.37
N ARG A 176 3.69 11.01 -3.40
CA ARG A 176 4.41 11.83 -2.43
C ARG A 176 5.32 12.78 -3.19
N ALA A 177 5.25 14.07 -2.85
CA ALA A 177 6.15 15.08 -3.37
C ALA A 177 6.74 15.83 -2.17
N GLY A 178 8.06 15.97 -2.08
CA GLY A 178 8.67 16.57 -0.91
C GLY A 178 9.98 17.27 -1.18
N LEU A 179 10.44 18.00 -0.16
CA LEU A 179 11.70 18.71 -0.16
C LEU A 179 12.61 18.08 0.90
N PRO A 180 13.89 17.81 0.57
CA PRO A 180 14.89 17.45 1.57
C PRO A 180 15.07 18.62 2.56
N VAL A 181 15.04 18.33 3.86
CA VAL A 181 15.27 19.29 4.95
C VAL A 181 16.40 18.77 5.82
N GLY A 182 17.52 19.49 5.85
CA GLY A 182 18.75 19.00 6.48
C GLY A 182 19.38 17.85 5.69
N HIS A 183 20.02 16.91 6.38
CA HIS A 183 20.80 15.86 5.72
C HIS A 183 20.05 14.52 5.55
N ASN A 184 18.95 14.30 6.28
CA ASN A 184 18.36 12.96 6.43
C ASN A 184 16.82 12.94 6.44
N ILE A 185 16.19 14.09 6.22
CA ILE A 185 14.73 14.21 6.33
C ILE A 185 14.16 14.70 5.01
N ILE A 186 13.06 14.09 4.58
CA ILE A 186 12.22 14.61 3.51
C ILE A 186 10.83 14.84 4.08
N ILE A 187 10.28 16.03 3.84
CA ILE A 187 8.91 16.37 4.20
C ILE A 187 8.14 16.87 2.99
N GLY A 188 6.84 16.62 2.96
CA GLY A 188 5.99 17.18 1.91
C GLY A 188 4.57 16.63 1.92
N PRO A 189 3.74 17.07 0.97
CA PRO A 189 2.39 16.53 0.79
C PRO A 189 2.40 15.08 0.31
N GLU A 190 1.35 14.35 0.70
CA GLU A 190 0.99 13.05 0.16
C GLU A 190 -0.50 12.98 -0.19
N ALA A 191 -0.81 12.15 -1.18
CA ALA A 191 -2.17 11.81 -1.56
C ALA A 191 -2.29 10.30 -1.73
N LEU A 192 -3.39 9.73 -1.24
CA LEU A 192 -3.73 8.32 -1.35
C LEU A 192 -5.11 8.17 -1.98
N ALA A 193 -5.27 7.13 -2.79
CA ALA A 193 -6.56 6.61 -3.25
C ALA A 193 -6.58 5.11 -2.96
N LEU A 194 -7.63 4.63 -2.32
CA LEU A 194 -7.77 3.23 -1.93
C LEU A 194 -9.23 2.81 -1.92
N GLY A 195 -9.49 1.56 -2.24
CA GLY A 195 -10.84 1.02 -2.30
C GLY A 195 -10.89 -0.42 -2.75
N ASN A 196 -12.10 -0.94 -2.80
CA ASN A 196 -12.48 -2.25 -3.29
C ASN A 196 -13.97 -2.22 -3.66
N ASP A 197 -14.60 -3.37 -3.92
CA ASP A 197 -16.02 -3.44 -4.26
C ASP A 197 -16.97 -2.90 -3.17
N GLY A 198 -16.48 -2.78 -1.93
CA GLY A 198 -17.26 -2.29 -0.78
C GLY A 198 -17.08 -0.80 -0.48
N PHE A 199 -15.96 -0.19 -0.87
CA PHE A 199 -15.70 1.22 -0.57
C PHE A 199 -14.72 1.90 -1.56
N ASP A 200 -14.79 3.23 -1.60
CA ASP A 200 -13.89 4.11 -2.33
C ASP A 200 -13.48 5.28 -1.43
N ALA A 201 -12.18 5.51 -1.27
CA ALA A 201 -11.64 6.52 -0.37
C ALA A 201 -10.43 7.25 -0.97
N GLN A 202 -10.31 8.53 -0.62
CA GLN A 202 -9.18 9.38 -0.97
C GLN A 202 -8.70 10.09 0.29
N ARG A 203 -7.38 10.18 0.46
CA ARG A 203 -6.76 10.84 1.62
C ARG A 203 -5.71 11.83 1.15
N LEU A 204 -5.65 12.98 1.81
CA LEU A 204 -4.62 13.99 1.61
C LEU A 204 -3.96 14.26 2.95
N GLY A 205 -2.63 14.38 2.96
CA GLY A 205 -1.87 14.57 4.18
C GLY A 205 -0.47 15.11 3.92
N GLY A 206 0.34 15.05 4.96
CA GLY A 206 1.78 15.26 4.86
C GLY A 206 2.51 13.97 5.22
N PHE A 207 3.67 13.77 4.62
CA PHE A 207 4.58 12.69 5.00
C PHE A 207 5.88 13.27 5.57
N LEU A 208 6.52 12.43 6.39
CA LEU A 208 7.90 12.60 6.81
C LEU A 208 8.62 11.29 6.51
N ARG A 209 9.79 11.39 5.88
CA ARG A 209 10.69 10.27 5.62
C ARG A 209 12.02 10.55 6.28
N LEU A 210 12.56 9.54 6.94
CA LEU A 210 13.90 9.52 7.52
C LEU A 210 14.76 8.58 6.69
N ASP A 211 15.92 9.05 6.29
CA ASP A 211 16.95 8.22 5.68
C ASP A 211 18.14 8.15 6.65
N THR A 212 18.40 6.96 7.19
CA THR A 212 19.53 6.67 8.09
C THR A 212 20.75 6.20 7.32
#